data_AF-A0A2N5TE96-F1
#
_entry.id   AF-A0A2N5TE96-F1
#
_cell.length_a   1.000
_cell.length_b   1.000
_cell.length_c   1.000
_cell.angle_alpha   90.00
_cell.angle_beta   90.00
_cell.angle_gamma   90.00
#
_symmetry.space_group_name_H-M   'P 1'
#
loop_
_entity.id
_entity.type
_entity.pdbx_description
1 polymer ?
#
loop_
_entity_poly.entity_id
_entity_poly.type
_entity_poly.pdbx_seq_one_letter_code
_entity_poly.pdbx_strand_id
1 'polypeptide(L)'
;MVPEALRHWLAALDHVHQASVGNRSNTFRGTWGYIHVPNQTLLKTLDASKISLEAYQKSLESIKNMEINPFMFLPTIQEEQSKINVIKSQIARVLNLLAEPKDKASAYPTKPCENIEPISHEPPKLHMLKLMDALDNFVGI
;
A
#
# COMPACT_ATOMS: atom_id res chain seq x y z
N MET A 1 0.05 -4.11 -32.58
CA MET A 1 0.77 -2.85 -32.87
C MET A 1 0.58 -1.93 -31.67
N VAL A 2 1.64 -1.67 -30.90
CA VAL A 2 1.55 -0.86 -29.66
C VAL A 2 1.59 0.63 -30.04
N PRO A 3 0.63 1.46 -29.57
CA PRO A 3 0.56 2.88 -29.90
C PRO A 3 1.84 3.65 -29.54
N GLU A 4 2.25 4.59 -30.38
CA GLU A 4 3.43 5.46 -30.22
C GLU A 4 3.48 6.10 -28.81
N ALA A 5 2.34 6.55 -28.32
CA ALA A 5 2.20 7.18 -27.00
C ALA A 5 2.55 6.22 -25.86
N LEU A 6 2.23 4.92 -26.00
CA LEU A 6 2.55 3.91 -25.00
C LEU A 6 4.03 3.53 -25.02
N ARG A 7 4.69 3.66 -26.19
CA ARG A 7 6.15 3.47 -26.33
C ARG A 7 6.93 4.59 -25.64
N HIS A 8 6.49 5.84 -25.78
CA HIS A 8 7.09 6.96 -25.06
C HIS A 8 6.90 6.87 -23.54
N TRP A 9 5.74 6.41 -23.07
CA TRP A 9 5.50 6.18 -21.64
C TRP A 9 6.35 5.05 -21.06
N LEU A 10 6.51 3.94 -21.78
CA LEU A 10 7.38 2.83 -21.36
C LEU A 10 8.86 3.22 -21.38
N ALA A 11 9.30 3.99 -22.40
CA ALA A 11 10.66 4.49 -22.47
C ALA A 11 10.98 5.49 -21.33
N ALA A 12 10.02 6.34 -20.95
CA ALA A 12 10.16 7.25 -19.81
C ALA A 12 10.26 6.50 -18.48
N LEU A 13 9.49 5.43 -18.29
CA LEU A 13 9.56 4.60 -17.08
C LEU A 13 10.91 3.87 -16.97
N ASP A 14 11.41 3.33 -18.09
CA ASP A 14 12.70 2.64 -18.15
C ASP A 14 13.86 3.62 -17.95
N HIS A 15 13.77 4.85 -18.46
CA HIS A 15 14.81 5.87 -18.26
C HIS A 15 14.91 6.34 -16.81
N VAL A 16 13.79 6.47 -16.10
CA VAL A 16 13.76 6.78 -14.66
C VAL A 16 14.35 5.63 -13.83
N HIS A 17 14.18 4.38 -14.27
CA HIS A 17 14.72 3.21 -13.56
C HIS A 17 16.21 2.97 -13.86
N GLN A 18 16.68 3.17 -15.10
CA GLN A 18 18.06 2.90 -15.48
C GLN A 18 19.08 3.93 -14.99
N ALA A 19 18.68 5.18 -14.78
CA ALA A 19 19.57 6.20 -14.19
C ALA A 19 20.06 5.83 -12.77
N SER A 20 19.42 4.87 -12.11
CA SER A 20 19.73 4.45 -10.74
C SER A 20 20.71 3.28 -10.62
N VAL A 21 21.10 2.59 -11.71
CA VAL A 21 21.75 1.27 -11.57
C VAL A 21 23.23 1.24 -11.98
N GLY A 22 23.76 2.32 -12.57
CA GLY A 22 25.09 2.31 -13.20
C GLY A 22 26.27 2.76 -12.34
N ASN A 23 26.06 3.40 -11.18
CA ASN A 23 27.18 3.88 -10.38
C ASN A 23 26.86 3.78 -8.88
N ARG A 24 27.21 2.64 -8.26
CA ARG A 24 27.14 2.45 -6.81
C ARG A 24 28.24 3.28 -6.14
N SER A 25 28.03 4.59 -6.03
CA SER A 25 28.57 5.31 -4.87
C SER A 25 27.70 4.94 -3.67
N ASN A 26 28.28 4.29 -2.66
CA ASN A 26 27.65 4.08 -1.34
C ASN A 26 27.53 5.42 -0.58
N THR A 27 26.93 6.41 -1.20
CA THR A 27 26.67 7.71 -0.58
C THR A 27 25.19 7.92 -0.69
N PHE A 28 24.52 7.68 0.44
CA PHE A 28 23.09 7.89 0.61
C PHE A 28 22.80 9.38 0.35
N ARG A 29 22.41 9.76 -0.86
CA ARG A 29 22.09 11.15 -1.24
C ARG A 29 20.70 11.58 -0.76
N GLY A 30 20.23 11.00 0.33
CA GLY A 30 19.00 11.43 0.97
C GLY A 30 19.31 12.43 2.06
N THR A 31 19.00 13.71 1.85
CA THR A 31 18.97 14.72 2.92
C THR A 31 17.95 14.33 4.01
N TRP A 32 16.93 13.55 3.62
CA TRP A 32 15.82 13.16 4.48
C TRP A 32 15.57 11.65 4.43
N GLY A 33 15.21 11.07 5.57
CA GLY A 33 14.68 9.71 5.71
C GLY A 33 13.31 9.74 6.41
N TYR A 34 12.55 8.67 6.27
CA TYR A 34 11.23 8.53 6.90
C TYR A 34 11.23 7.33 7.83
N ILE A 35 10.76 7.52 9.06
CA ILE A 35 10.43 6.44 9.98
C ILE A 35 8.91 6.30 10.03
N HIS A 36 8.43 5.12 9.66
CA HIS A 36 7.05 4.72 9.88
C HIS A 36 6.93 4.14 11.28
N VAL A 37 6.15 4.79 12.14
CA VAL A 37 5.83 4.24 13.46
C VAL A 37 4.56 3.40 13.33
N PRO A 38 4.61 2.09 13.68
CA PRO A 38 3.42 1.25 13.62
C PRO A 38 2.30 1.81 14.52
N ASN A 39 1.05 1.61 14.08
CA ASN A 39 -0.12 2.03 14.85
C ASN A 39 -0.10 1.33 16.22
N GLN A 40 -0.18 2.12 17.30
CA GLN A 40 -0.06 1.59 18.66
C GLN A 40 -1.23 0.68 19.05
N THR A 41 -2.42 0.92 18.52
CA THR A 41 -3.59 0.06 18.70
C THR A 41 -3.35 -1.29 18.05
N LEU A 42 -2.79 -1.31 16.84
CA LEU A 42 -2.38 -2.55 16.17
C LEU A 42 -1.30 -3.28 16.96
N LEU A 43 -0.27 -2.59 17.44
CA LEU A 43 0.79 -3.24 18.23
C LEU A 43 0.26 -3.93 19.50
N LYS A 44 -0.80 -3.38 20.12
CA LYS A 44 -1.45 -3.97 21.30
C LYS A 44 -2.27 -5.23 20.97
N THR A 45 -2.70 -5.44 19.73
CA THR A 45 -3.41 -6.68 19.34
C THR A 45 -2.47 -7.83 19.04
N LEU A 46 -1.18 -7.56 18.86
CA LEU A 46 -0.19 -8.56 18.51
C LEU A 46 0.30 -9.34 19.74
N ASP A 47 0.55 -10.62 19.54
CA ASP A 47 1.18 -11.49 20.52
C ASP A 47 2.71 -11.30 20.49
N ALA A 48 3.25 -10.62 21.50
CA ALA A 48 4.68 -10.34 21.60
C ALA A 48 5.54 -11.61 21.63
N SER A 49 5.01 -12.75 22.09
CA SER A 49 5.75 -14.01 22.12
C SER A 49 6.07 -14.55 20.72
N LYS A 50 5.31 -14.13 19.71
CA LYS A 50 5.50 -14.50 18.30
C LYS A 50 6.34 -13.50 17.51
N ILE A 51 6.74 -12.39 18.13
CA ILE A 51 7.59 -11.36 17.52
C ILE A 51 9.02 -11.56 18.04
N SER A 52 9.62 -12.69 17.67
CA SER A 52 10.99 -13.02 18.03
C SER A 52 11.81 -13.41 16.79
N LEU A 53 13.14 -13.29 16.92
CA LEU A 53 14.06 -13.72 15.86
C LEU A 53 13.90 -15.21 15.54
N GLU A 54 13.68 -16.03 16.56
CA GLU A 54 13.46 -17.46 16.41
C GLU A 54 12.18 -17.75 15.62
N ALA A 55 11.06 -17.10 15.96
CA ALA A 55 9.81 -17.25 15.23
C ALA A 55 9.96 -16.82 13.77
N TYR A 56 10.69 -15.73 13.52
CA TYR A 56 11.02 -15.27 12.18
C TYR A 56 11.85 -16.30 11.40
N GLN A 57 12.93 -16.82 11.98
CA GLN A 57 13.77 -17.83 11.33
C GLN A 57 12.98 -19.10 11.00
N LYS A 58 12.16 -19.59 11.94
CA LYS A 58 11.30 -20.76 11.72
C LYS A 58 10.29 -20.53 10.59
N SER A 59 9.76 -19.31 10.46
CA SER A 59 8.87 -18.97 9.35
C SER A 59 9.60 -19.00 8.01
N LEU A 60 10.85 -18.54 7.93
CA LEU A 60 11.66 -18.59 6.72
C LEU A 60 11.96 -20.02 6.29
N GLU A 61 12.24 -20.91 7.23
CA GLU A 61 12.42 -22.34 6.95
C GLU A 61 11.19 -22.96 6.28
N SER A 62 9.99 -22.59 6.75
CA SER A 62 8.73 -23.08 6.18
C SER A 62 8.47 -22.59 4.74
N ILE A 63 9.00 -21.42 4.39
CA ILE A 63 8.79 -20.78 3.08
C ILE A 63 9.86 -21.23 2.07
N LYS A 64 10.98 -21.78 2.52
CA LYS A 64 12.15 -22.11 1.67
C LYS A 64 11.81 -22.96 0.44
N ASN A 65 10.84 -23.87 0.56
CA ASN A 65 10.39 -24.75 -0.52
C ASN A 65 8.98 -24.41 -1.03
N MET A 66 8.41 -23.27 -0.62
CA MET A 66 7.09 -22.84 -1.05
C MET A 66 7.17 -22.34 -2.49
N GLU A 67 6.47 -23.00 -3.40
CA GLU A 67 6.30 -22.51 -4.76
C GLU A 67 5.29 -21.36 -4.77
N ILE A 68 5.71 -20.18 -5.22
CA ILE A 68 4.83 -19.02 -5.37
C ILE A 68 4.12 -19.13 -6.73
N ASN A 69 2.80 -19.24 -6.69
CA ASN A 69 1.96 -19.24 -7.89
C ASN A 69 1.26 -17.87 -8.01
N PRO A 70 1.26 -17.23 -9.20
CA PRO A 70 0.55 -15.97 -9.43
C PRO A 70 -0.91 -15.95 -8.95
N PHE A 71 -1.62 -17.09 -9.00
CA PHE A 71 -3.02 -17.20 -8.55
C PHE A 71 -3.17 -16.91 -7.04
N MET A 72 -2.13 -17.10 -6.23
CA MET A 72 -2.14 -16.76 -4.79
C MET A 72 -2.35 -15.26 -4.52
N PHE A 73 -2.09 -14.41 -5.52
CA PHE A 73 -2.28 -12.96 -5.42
C PHE A 73 -3.55 -12.48 -6.12
N LEU A 74 -4.32 -13.39 -6.73
CA LEU A 74 -5.59 -13.06 -7.33
C LEU A 74 -6.69 -13.09 -6.26
N PRO A 75 -7.64 -12.14 -6.31
CA PRO A 75 -8.78 -12.17 -5.41
C PRO A 75 -9.59 -13.43 -5.64
N THR A 76 -10.06 -14.01 -4.56
CA THR A 76 -11.08 -15.05 -4.60
C THR A 76 -12.42 -14.44 -5.07
N ILE A 77 -13.32 -15.30 -5.56
CA ILE A 77 -14.67 -14.89 -5.97
C ILE A 77 -15.40 -14.16 -4.82
N GLN A 78 -15.21 -14.62 -3.58
CA GLN A 78 -15.82 -14.02 -2.40
C GLN A 78 -15.26 -12.62 -2.10
N GLU A 79 -13.95 -12.42 -2.25
CA GLU A 79 -13.32 -11.10 -2.09
C GLU A 79 -13.76 -10.13 -3.18
N GLU A 80 -13.92 -10.60 -4.42
CA GLU A 80 -14.43 -9.79 -5.52
C GLU A 80 -15.89 -9.36 -5.28
N GLN A 81 -16.76 -10.28 -4.85
CA GLN A 81 -18.13 -9.95 -4.45
C GLN A 81 -18.16 -8.94 -3.29
N SER A 82 -17.29 -9.12 -2.29
CA SER A 82 -17.15 -8.21 -1.16
C SER A 82 -16.75 -6.81 -1.63
N LYS A 83 -15.78 -6.72 -2.55
CA LYS A 83 -15.35 -5.47 -3.17
C LYS A 83 -16.49 -4.79 -3.93
N ILE A 84 -17.25 -5.52 -4.74
CA ILE A 84 -18.42 -4.99 -5.46
C ILE A 84 -19.45 -4.44 -4.46
N ASN A 85 -19.73 -5.15 -3.38
CA ASN A 85 -20.71 -4.74 -2.37
C ASN A 85 -20.26 -3.48 -1.62
N VAL A 86 -18.97 -3.37 -1.28
CA VAL A 86 -18.40 -2.16 -0.66
C VAL A 86 -18.60 -0.96 -1.57
N ILE A 87 -18.23 -1.08 -2.86
CA ILE A 87 -18.36 0.01 -3.84
C ILE A 87 -19.82 0.43 -3.98
N LYS A 88 -20.74 -0.54 -4.16
CA LYS A 88 -22.18 -0.25 -4.27
C LYS A 88 -22.72 0.44 -3.01
N SER A 89 -22.28 0.03 -1.82
CA SER A 89 -22.71 0.64 -0.57
C SER A 89 -22.21 2.07 -0.42
N GLN A 90 -20.96 2.33 -0.82
CA GLN A 90 -20.39 3.68 -0.83
C GLN A 90 -21.11 4.61 -1.81
N ILE A 91 -21.44 4.11 -3.01
CA ILE A 91 -22.24 4.85 -3.99
C ILE A 91 -23.64 5.13 -3.43
N ALA A 92 -24.31 4.10 -2.90
CA ALA A 92 -25.64 4.24 -2.29
C ALA A 92 -25.66 5.29 -1.18
N ARG A 93 -24.61 5.32 -0.34
CA ARG A 93 -24.45 6.33 0.71
C ARG A 93 -24.38 7.75 0.15
N VAL A 94 -23.64 7.96 -0.94
CA VAL A 94 -23.56 9.28 -1.60
C VAL A 94 -24.90 9.66 -2.22
N LEU A 95 -25.56 8.74 -2.93
CA LEU A 95 -26.86 8.99 -3.56
C LEU A 95 -27.94 9.35 -2.53
N ASN A 96 -27.93 8.71 -1.36
CA ASN A 96 -28.88 8.99 -0.28
C ASN A 96 -28.73 10.40 0.33
N LEU A 97 -27.61 11.09 0.09
CA LEU A 97 -27.45 12.51 0.45
C LEU A 97 -28.04 13.46 -0.60
N LEU A 98 -28.23 12.98 -1.84
CA LEU A 98 -28.70 13.77 -2.97
C LEU A 98 -30.21 13.61 -3.22
N ALA A 99 -30.75 12.42 -2.96
CA ALA A 99 -32.16 12.12 -3.19
C ALA A 99 -32.64 10.96 -2.31
N GLU A 100 -33.94 10.96 -1.98
CA GLU A 100 -34.58 9.82 -1.34
C GLU A 100 -34.93 8.73 -2.38
N PRO A 101 -34.68 7.44 -2.07
CA PRO A 101 -35.07 6.37 -2.96
C PRO A 101 -36.60 6.27 -3.02
N LYS A 102 -37.13 6.04 -4.23
CA LYS A 102 -38.56 5.84 -4.47
C LYS A 102 -39.16 4.73 -3.61
N ASP A 103 -38.38 3.69 -3.34
CA ASP A 103 -38.72 2.60 -2.43
C ASP A 103 -37.54 2.33 -1.48
N LYS A 104 -37.78 2.51 -0.19
CA LYS A 104 -36.78 2.32 0.88
C LYS A 104 -36.51 0.84 1.16
N ALA A 105 -37.46 -0.06 0.86
CA ALA A 105 -37.30 -1.49 1.13
C ALA A 105 -36.39 -2.20 0.12
N SER A 106 -36.36 -1.73 -1.13
CA SER A 106 -35.46 -2.22 -2.18
C SER A 106 -34.17 -1.41 -2.33
N ALA A 107 -33.98 -0.37 -1.50
CA ALA A 107 -32.79 0.46 -1.55
C ALA A 107 -31.53 -0.36 -1.19
N TYR A 108 -30.44 -0.10 -1.93
CA TYR A 108 -29.17 -0.76 -1.64
C TYR A 108 -28.62 -0.29 -0.28
N PRO A 109 -28.06 -1.19 0.57
CA PRO A 109 -27.50 -0.81 1.86
C PRO A 109 -26.45 0.30 1.73
N THR A 110 -26.49 1.31 2.59
CA THR A 110 -25.52 2.42 2.60
C THR A 110 -24.26 2.11 3.41
N LYS A 111 -24.25 0.99 4.13
CA LYS A 111 -23.11 0.47 4.88
C LYS A 111 -22.64 -0.83 4.24
N PRO A 112 -21.33 -1.05 4.09
CA PRO A 112 -20.80 -2.31 3.59
C PRO A 112 -21.16 -3.48 4.52
N CYS A 113 -21.18 -4.71 3.98
CA CYS A 113 -21.49 -5.93 4.73
C CYS A 113 -20.58 -6.09 5.97
N GLU A 114 -21.13 -6.70 7.03
CA GLU A 114 -20.57 -6.68 8.40
C GLU A 114 -19.25 -7.45 8.61
N ASN A 115 -18.71 -8.14 7.60
CA ASN A 115 -17.55 -9.03 7.76
C ASN A 115 -16.26 -8.50 7.11
N ILE A 116 -16.17 -7.20 6.83
CA ILE A 116 -14.96 -6.59 6.26
C ILE A 116 -14.30 -5.75 7.34
N GLU A 117 -13.07 -6.11 7.72
CA GLU A 117 -12.27 -5.30 8.62
C GLU A 117 -11.89 -3.99 7.92
N PRO A 118 -12.39 -2.83 8.39
CA PRO A 118 -12.08 -1.56 7.77
C PRO A 118 -10.64 -1.16 8.07
N ILE A 119 -9.91 -0.75 7.03
CA ILE A 119 -8.61 -0.11 7.21
C ILE A 119 -8.83 1.22 7.95
N SER A 120 -8.02 1.47 8.99
CA SER A 120 -8.07 2.73 9.71
C SER A 120 -7.82 3.90 8.74
N HIS A 121 -8.64 4.93 8.86
CA HIS A 121 -8.51 6.18 8.11
C HIS A 121 -7.56 7.17 8.80
N GLU A 122 -7.01 6.80 9.96
CA GLU A 122 -6.05 7.62 10.68
C GLU A 122 -4.75 7.76 9.86
N PRO A 123 -4.22 8.99 9.71
CA PRO A 123 -2.95 9.19 9.05
C PRO A 123 -1.83 8.38 9.74
N PRO A 124 -0.92 7.74 8.98
CA PRO A 124 0.20 7.06 9.59
C PRO A 124 1.10 8.06 10.30
N LYS A 125 1.65 7.65 11.45
CA LYS A 125 2.62 8.46 12.18
C LYS A 125 3.98 8.33 11.49
N LEU A 126 4.34 9.36 10.73
CA LEU A 126 5.60 9.46 9.99
C LEU A 126 6.50 10.48 10.67
N HIS A 127 7.74 10.08 10.95
CA HIS A 127 8.78 11.00 11.39
C HIS A 127 9.77 11.21 10.26
N MET A 128 10.01 12.47 9.94
CA MET A 128 11.05 12.85 8.98
C MET A 128 12.35 13.06 9.74
N LEU A 129 13.38 12.34 9.33
CA LEU A 129 14.73 12.48 9.86
C LEU A 129 15.58 13.21 8.83
N LYS A 130 16.25 14.28 9.25
CA LYS A 130 17.33 14.86 8.45
C LYS A 130 18.55 13.96 8.60
N LEU A 131 18.98 13.33 7.52
CA LEU A 131 20.08 12.36 7.53
C LEU A 131 21.42 12.99 7.21
N MET A 132 21.41 14.08 6.45
CA MET A 132 22.59 14.90 6.17
C MET A 132 22.15 16.36 6.10
N ASP A 133 22.99 17.28 6.58
CA ASP A 133 22.91 18.67 6.13
C ASP A 133 23.19 18.69 4.63
N ALA A 134 22.41 19.46 3.87
CA ALA A 134 22.79 19.72 2.49
C ALA A 134 24.21 20.28 2.55
N LEU A 135 25.17 19.62 1.91
CA LEU A 135 26.43 20.28 1.62
C LEU A 135 26.02 21.48 0.76
N ASP A 136 26.02 22.67 1.36
CA ASP A 136 26.06 23.89 0.59
C ASP A 136 27.22 23.68 -0.36
N ASN A 137 26.91 23.56 -1.65
CA ASN A 137 27.92 23.50 -2.68
C ASN A 137 28.64 24.86 -2.59
N PHE A 138 29.67 24.95 -1.75
CA PHE A 138 30.73 25.92 -1.90
C PHE A 138 31.45 25.56 -3.18
N VAL A 139 30.85 25.94 -4.31
CA VAL A 139 31.60 26.15 -5.55
C VAL A 139 32.40 27.43 -5.31
N GLY A 140 33.49 27.28 -4.55
CA GLY A 140 34.64 28.13 -4.69
C GLY A 140 35.36 27.70 -5.95
N ILE A 141 35.25 28.52 -6.99
CA ILE A 141 36.27 29.15 -7.85
C ILE A 141 35.54 29.63 -9.10
#